data_AF-A0A8X8CBR4-F1
#
_entry.id   AF-A0A8X8CBR4-F1
#
_cell.length_a   1.000
_cell.length_b   1.000
_cell.length_c   1.000
_cell.angle_alpha   90.00
_cell.angle_beta   90.00
_cell.angle_gamma   90.00
#
_symmetry.space_group_name_H-M   'P 1'
#
loop_
_entity.id
_entity.type
_entity.pdbx_description
1 polymer ?
#
loop_
_entity_poly.entity_id
_entity_poly.type
_entity_poly.pdbx_seq_one_letter_code
_entity_poly.pdbx_strand_id
1 'polypeptide(L)'
;MELNKFILLLLFSSPLLSFVAEAICVPRNVSNHEATGPALSFPSSAPIQAPLPPTDPTPSPQASSPSPPVSPTKSKSILPPPSNNYALTKICGLTDHPAECIVAIAPLLTGRTDPISVLKMGMKALHKSFEEATAVAAKLNKDPSSSAVVKDSLDTCLESFDSGMSDLNDALIAISSHDIGKLSTMLSATITYPDTCEEAFAEQPGLDSPMKEMDRKLTTLASINLAISASLYWT
;
A
#
# COMPACT_ATOMS: atom_id res chain seq x y z
N MET A 1 -45.02 26.73 -34.66
CA MET A 1 -43.72 26.03 -34.79
C MET A 1 -42.62 27.08 -34.71
N GLU A 2 -42.35 27.67 -33.54
CA GLU A 2 -41.30 28.69 -33.33
C GLU A 2 -41.01 28.79 -31.81
N LEU A 3 -40.55 27.70 -31.18
CA LEU A 3 -40.02 27.75 -29.79
C LEU A 3 -38.61 27.14 -29.68
N ASN A 4 -37.99 26.78 -30.81
CA ASN A 4 -36.72 26.06 -30.80
C ASN A 4 -35.51 26.87 -31.28
N LYS A 5 -35.68 28.16 -31.58
CA LYS A 5 -34.59 29.04 -32.06
C LYS A 5 -33.92 29.88 -30.97
N PHE A 6 -34.57 30.08 -29.81
CA PHE A 6 -34.00 30.88 -28.73
C PHE A 6 -33.07 30.11 -27.79
N ILE A 7 -33.16 28.79 -27.74
CA ILE A 7 -32.33 27.95 -26.84
C ILE A 7 -30.91 27.76 -27.40
N LEU A 8 -30.71 27.85 -28.72
CA LEU A 8 -29.41 27.66 -29.37
C LEU A 8 -28.47 28.88 -29.32
N LEU A 9 -28.96 30.05 -28.89
CA LEU A 9 -28.15 31.29 -28.86
C LEU A 9 -27.56 31.62 -27.48
N LEU A 10 -27.81 30.81 -26.45
CA LEU A 10 -27.26 31.05 -25.10
C LEU A 10 -25.96 30.29 -24.80
N LEU A 11 -25.37 29.58 -25.78
CA LEU A 11 -24.16 28.77 -25.58
C LEU A 11 -22.83 29.42 -26.05
N PHE A 12 -22.83 30.71 -26.41
CA PHE A 12 -21.62 31.40 -26.88
C PHE A 12 -21.35 32.71 -26.12
N SER A 13 -21.11 32.62 -24.82
CA SER A 13 -20.34 33.66 -24.11
C SER A 13 -19.83 33.15 -22.77
N SER A 14 -18.62 32.58 -22.78
CA SER A 14 -17.79 32.53 -21.57
C SER A 14 -16.41 33.02 -21.97
N PRO A 15 -15.99 34.23 -21.53
CA PRO A 15 -14.62 34.66 -21.71
C PRO A 15 -13.70 33.81 -20.83
N LEU A 16 -12.60 33.30 -21.43
CA LEU A 16 -11.47 32.78 -20.68
C LEU A 16 -10.94 33.89 -19.76
N LEU A 17 -11.34 33.86 -18.49
CA LEU A 17 -10.58 34.51 -17.44
C LEU A 17 -9.51 33.53 -16.99
N SER A 18 -8.34 33.64 -17.64
CA SER A 18 -7.09 33.10 -17.12
C SER A 18 -6.80 33.79 -15.79
N PHE A 19 -7.25 33.20 -14.69
CA PHE A 19 -6.70 33.51 -13.38
C PHE A 19 -5.33 32.86 -13.29
N VAL A 20 -4.30 33.61 -13.68
CA VAL A 20 -2.93 33.31 -13.28
C VAL A 20 -2.86 33.60 -11.78
N ALA A 21 -2.97 32.56 -10.96
CA ALA A 21 -2.64 32.66 -9.56
C ALA A 21 -1.11 32.75 -9.46
N GLU A 22 -0.57 33.97 -9.41
CA GLU A 22 0.81 34.16 -8.97
C GLU A 22 0.87 33.85 -7.47
N ALA A 23 1.44 32.69 -7.12
CA ALA A 23 1.88 32.44 -5.77
C ALA A 23 3.14 33.28 -5.52
N ILE A 24 2.96 34.44 -4.88
CA ILE A 24 4.07 35.23 -4.35
C ILE A 24 4.63 34.47 -3.13
N CYS A 25 5.73 33.76 -3.32
CA CYS A 25 6.52 33.27 -2.19
C CYS A 25 7.13 34.48 -1.46
N VAL A 26 6.50 34.92 -0.36
CA VAL A 26 7.10 35.88 0.56
C VAL A 26 8.14 35.14 1.41
N PRO A 27 9.43 35.54 1.38
CA PRO A 27 10.42 34.98 2.29
C PRO A 27 10.04 35.33 3.73
N ARG A 28 10.02 34.33 4.61
CA ARG A 28 9.93 34.57 6.06
C ARG A 28 11.20 35.31 6.49
N ASN A 29 11.06 36.60 6.75
CA ASN A 29 12.08 37.41 7.42
C ASN A 29 12.23 36.89 8.85
N VAL A 30 13.36 36.24 9.14
CA VAL A 30 13.72 35.84 10.51
C VAL A 30 14.22 37.09 11.23
N SER A 31 13.28 37.93 11.66
CA SER A 31 13.56 38.96 12.65
C SER A 31 13.49 38.33 14.03
N ASN A 32 14.66 38.26 14.68
CA ASN A 32 14.82 37.90 16.08
C ASN A 32 13.94 38.81 16.94
N HIS A 33 12.79 38.31 17.37
CA HIS A 33 12.00 38.92 18.43
C HIS A 33 12.27 38.16 19.73
N GLU A 34 13.18 38.75 20.49
CA GLU A 34 13.39 38.54 21.92
C GLU A 34 12.06 38.83 22.63
N ALA A 35 11.40 37.77 23.10
CA ALA A 35 10.22 37.84 23.94
C ALA A 35 10.52 37.11 25.25
N THR A 36 10.81 37.93 26.25
CA THR A 36 11.00 37.57 27.66
C THR A 36 9.74 36.89 28.20
N GLY A 37 9.81 35.56 28.37
CA GLY A 37 8.82 34.75 29.08
C GLY A 37 9.48 33.95 30.21
N PRO A 38 8.77 33.61 31.30
CA PRO A 38 9.40 33.09 32.51
C PRO A 38 9.93 31.67 32.29
N ALA A 39 11.17 31.43 32.70
CA ALA A 39 11.83 30.13 32.66
C ALA A 39 11.12 29.13 33.59
N LEU A 40 10.35 28.21 33.01
CA LEU A 40 9.95 26.98 33.67
C LEU A 40 11.13 26.00 33.62
N SER A 41 11.64 25.69 34.81
CA SER A 41 12.77 24.82 35.06
C SER A 41 12.37 23.37 34.81
N PHE A 42 12.94 22.75 33.77
CA PHE A 42 12.90 21.31 33.59
C PHE A 42 14.06 20.67 34.37
N PRO A 43 13.81 19.68 35.25
CA PRO A 43 14.88 18.94 35.91
C PRO A 43 15.61 18.06 34.88
N SER A 44 16.90 18.34 34.73
CA SER A 44 17.86 17.57 33.93
C SER A 44 17.92 16.13 34.45
N SER A 45 17.51 15.17 33.62
CA SER A 45 17.62 13.75 33.92
C SER A 45 19.08 13.33 33.74
N ALA A 46 19.67 12.79 34.81
CA ALA A 46 21.04 12.30 34.85
C ALA A 46 21.27 11.14 33.84
N PRO A 47 22.52 10.93 33.37
CA PRO A 47 22.82 9.83 32.46
C PRO A 47 22.76 8.50 33.21
N ILE A 48 21.89 7.59 32.74
CA ILE A 48 21.83 6.21 33.22
C ILE A 48 23.09 5.49 32.73
N GLN A 49 23.94 5.09 33.67
CA GLN A 49 25.08 4.20 33.42
C GLN A 49 24.58 2.84 32.93
N ALA A 50 25.09 2.39 31.78
CA ALA A 50 24.90 1.03 31.30
C ALA A 50 25.58 0.02 32.25
N PRO A 51 24.90 -1.07 32.65
CA PRO A 51 25.55 -2.15 33.39
C PRO A 51 26.57 -2.90 32.53
N LEU A 52 27.75 -3.15 33.09
CA LEU A 52 28.79 -4.01 32.51
C LEU A 52 28.25 -5.44 32.26
N PRO A 53 28.74 -6.14 31.21
CA PRO A 53 28.47 -7.55 31.02
C PRO A 53 29.18 -8.40 32.09
N PRO A 54 28.55 -9.48 32.61
CA PRO A 54 29.22 -10.40 33.50
C PRO A 54 30.28 -11.22 32.73
N THR A 55 31.46 -11.31 33.33
CA THR A 55 32.56 -12.21 32.99
C THR A 55 32.17 -13.67 33.23
N ASP A 56 32.15 -14.47 32.17
CA ASP A 56 32.05 -15.93 32.25
C ASP A 56 33.36 -16.56 32.75
N PRO A 57 33.31 -17.55 33.67
CA PRO A 57 34.47 -18.32 34.06
C PRO A 57 34.71 -19.53 33.13
N THR A 58 35.93 -19.59 32.60
CA THR A 58 36.84 -20.72 32.32
C THR A 58 36.27 -22.13 32.00
N PRO A 59 36.76 -22.80 30.93
CA PRO A 59 36.29 -24.11 30.48
C PRO A 59 36.91 -25.30 31.23
N SER A 60 36.17 -26.41 31.31
CA SER A 60 36.68 -27.73 31.71
C SER A 60 36.05 -28.85 30.86
N PRO A 61 36.69 -30.03 30.76
CA PRO A 61 36.83 -30.74 29.49
C PRO A 61 35.90 -31.95 29.29
N GLN A 62 35.70 -32.24 27.99
CA GLN A 62 35.33 -33.50 27.33
C GLN A 62 34.78 -34.65 28.19
N ALA A 63 33.54 -35.04 27.87
CA ALA A 63 33.07 -36.42 27.99
C ALA A 63 32.51 -36.86 26.63
N SER A 64 33.22 -37.81 26.01
CA SER A 64 32.89 -38.49 24.77
C SER A 64 31.66 -39.38 24.94
N SER A 65 30.76 -39.40 23.96
CA SER A 65 29.77 -40.48 23.80
C SER A 65 29.43 -40.69 22.32
N PRO A 66 29.06 -41.93 21.94
CA PRO A 66 29.34 -42.48 20.62
C PRO A 66 28.21 -42.25 19.60
N SER A 67 28.60 -42.18 18.32
CA SER A 67 27.70 -42.06 17.17
C SER A 67 26.76 -43.26 17.00
N PRO A 68 25.50 -43.04 16.57
CA PRO A 68 24.68 -44.09 15.99
C PRO A 68 24.88 -44.22 14.46
N PRO A 69 24.50 -45.36 13.86
CA PRO A 69 24.98 -45.80 12.56
C PRO A 69 24.25 -45.17 11.36
N VAL A 70 25.02 -45.03 10.28
CA VAL A 70 24.64 -44.58 8.94
C VAL A 70 23.73 -45.60 8.25
N SER A 71 22.64 -45.14 7.63
CA SER A 71 21.96 -45.74 6.45
C SER A 71 20.83 -44.82 5.96
N PRO A 72 20.36 -44.93 4.71
CA PRO A 72 21.09 -44.77 3.46
C PRO A 72 20.58 -43.55 2.64
N THR A 73 21.43 -43.13 1.74
CA THR A 73 21.31 -42.07 0.73
C THR A 73 19.90 -41.92 0.12
N LYS A 74 19.16 -40.88 0.52
CA LYS A 74 18.08 -40.34 -0.30
C LYS A 74 18.72 -39.51 -1.41
N SER A 75 18.71 -40.06 -2.62
CA SER A 75 19.05 -39.35 -3.85
C SER A 75 18.34 -38.00 -3.88
N LYS A 76 19.12 -36.91 -3.79
CA LYS A 76 18.65 -35.58 -4.18
C LYS A 76 18.36 -35.65 -5.66
N SER A 77 17.09 -35.77 -6.02
CA SER A 77 16.62 -35.41 -7.35
C SER A 77 16.86 -33.91 -7.49
N ILE A 78 18.01 -33.55 -8.06
CA ILE A 78 18.31 -32.19 -8.50
C ILE A 78 17.54 -32.03 -9.82
N LEU A 79 16.22 -31.91 -9.73
CA LEU A 79 15.49 -31.16 -10.73
C LEU A 79 15.53 -29.70 -10.28
N PRO A 80 15.94 -28.75 -11.14
CA PRO A 80 15.75 -27.34 -10.83
C PRO A 80 14.27 -27.12 -10.52
N PRO A 81 13.92 -26.36 -9.46
CA PRO A 81 12.54 -25.98 -9.23
C PRO A 81 12.01 -25.34 -10.52
N PRO A 82 10.72 -25.53 -10.86
CA PRO A 82 10.14 -24.90 -12.04
C PRO A 82 10.52 -23.42 -12.02
N SER A 83 11.26 -22.99 -13.05
CA SER A 83 11.99 -21.71 -13.09
C SER A 83 11.13 -20.51 -12.73
N ASN A 84 9.83 -20.61 -13.01
CA ASN A 84 8.83 -19.58 -12.77
C ASN A 84 8.59 -19.33 -11.26
N ASN A 85 8.72 -20.37 -10.43
CA ASN A 85 8.55 -20.25 -8.98
C ASN A 85 9.78 -19.58 -8.35
N TYR A 86 11.00 -19.90 -8.80
CA TYR A 86 12.22 -19.27 -8.29
C TYR A 86 12.28 -17.76 -8.60
N ALA A 87 11.98 -17.37 -9.85
CA ALA A 87 11.96 -15.97 -10.25
C ALA A 87 10.90 -15.16 -9.48
N LEU A 88 9.68 -15.70 -9.35
CA LEU A 88 8.63 -15.09 -8.54
C LEU A 88 9.05 -14.98 -7.07
N THR A 89 9.63 -16.04 -6.49
CA THR A 89 10.13 -16.04 -5.11
C THR A 89 11.16 -14.92 -4.89
N LYS A 90 12.08 -14.71 -5.85
CA LYS A 90 13.08 -13.64 -5.76
C LYS A 90 12.44 -12.25 -5.76
N ILE A 91 11.45 -12.02 -6.63
CA ILE A 91 10.76 -10.73 -6.72
C ILE A 91 9.90 -10.49 -5.48
N CYS A 92 9.11 -11.48 -5.05
CA CYS A 92 8.30 -11.37 -3.83
C CYS A 92 9.14 -11.24 -2.56
N GLY A 93 10.37 -11.77 -2.55
CA GLY A 93 11.33 -11.58 -1.46
C GLY A 93 11.82 -10.13 -1.27
N LEU A 94 11.48 -9.21 -2.18
CA LEU A 94 11.74 -7.78 -2.03
C LEU A 94 10.61 -7.04 -1.29
N THR A 95 9.54 -7.76 -0.93
CA THR A 95 8.38 -7.20 -0.25
C THR A 95 8.36 -7.64 1.20
N ASP A 96 7.71 -6.87 2.06
CA ASP A 96 7.47 -7.25 3.47
C ASP A 96 6.40 -8.36 3.61
N HIS A 97 5.77 -8.76 2.49
CA HIS A 97 4.70 -9.75 2.42
C HIS A 97 5.00 -10.83 1.36
N PRO A 98 6.11 -11.58 1.47
CA PRO A 98 6.57 -12.47 0.42
C PRO A 98 5.61 -13.64 0.16
N ALA A 99 4.97 -14.17 1.21
CA ALA A 99 4.02 -15.27 1.08
C ALA A 99 2.74 -14.83 0.37
N GLU A 100 2.18 -13.70 0.78
CA GLU A 100 0.99 -13.09 0.20
C GLU A 100 1.24 -12.68 -1.25
N CYS A 101 2.42 -12.13 -1.56
CA CYS A 101 2.85 -11.83 -2.93
C CYS A 101 2.82 -13.08 -3.82
N ILE A 102 3.39 -14.20 -3.36
CA ILE A 102 3.39 -15.45 -4.12
C ILE A 102 1.96 -15.95 -4.32
N VAL A 103 1.14 -15.97 -3.27
CA VAL A 103 -0.26 -16.42 -3.33
C VAL A 103 -1.07 -15.58 -4.30
N ALA A 104 -0.88 -14.26 -4.30
CA ALA A 104 -1.62 -13.34 -5.16
C ALA A 104 -1.23 -13.47 -6.64
N ILE A 105 0.06 -13.67 -6.94
CA ILE A 105 0.59 -13.59 -8.30
C ILE A 105 0.69 -14.95 -8.98
N ALA A 106 0.99 -16.03 -8.24
CA ALA A 106 1.19 -17.36 -8.81
C ALA A 106 0.03 -17.84 -9.72
N PRO A 107 -1.26 -17.62 -9.37
CA PRO A 107 -2.38 -18.00 -10.23
C PRO A 107 -2.48 -17.22 -11.56
N LEU A 108 -1.81 -16.07 -11.66
CA LEU A 108 -1.86 -15.18 -12.83
C LEU A 108 -0.66 -15.39 -13.77
N LEU A 109 0.30 -16.25 -13.41
CA LEU A 109 1.52 -16.47 -14.19
C LEU A 109 1.20 -16.95 -15.62
N THR A 110 1.71 -16.20 -16.59
CA THR A 110 1.62 -16.52 -18.03
C THR A 110 2.91 -17.13 -18.59
N GLY A 111 3.82 -17.56 -17.71
CA GLY A 111 5.17 -18.00 -18.06
C GLY A 111 6.21 -16.87 -18.11
N ARG A 112 5.78 -15.60 -18.08
CA ARG A 112 6.67 -14.45 -17.88
C ARG A 112 6.84 -14.13 -16.41
N THR A 113 8.09 -13.99 -15.98
CA THR A 113 8.46 -13.72 -14.58
C THR A 113 9.52 -12.62 -14.47
N ASP A 114 9.61 -11.73 -15.46
CA ASP A 114 10.36 -10.49 -15.32
C ASP A 114 9.63 -9.53 -14.35
N PRO A 115 10.34 -8.63 -13.66
CA PRO A 115 9.75 -7.75 -12.65
C PRO A 115 8.57 -6.89 -13.14
N ILE A 116 8.62 -6.41 -14.40
CA ILE A 116 7.51 -5.63 -14.98
C ILE A 116 6.28 -6.51 -15.17
N SER A 117 6.43 -7.70 -15.76
CA SER A 117 5.32 -8.64 -15.90
C SER A 117 4.72 -9.04 -14.55
N VAL A 118 5.57 -9.29 -13.55
CA VAL A 118 5.14 -9.63 -12.18
C VAL A 118 4.38 -8.47 -11.53
N LEU A 119 4.87 -7.24 -11.66
CA LEU A 119 4.15 -6.05 -11.17
C LEU A 119 2.79 -5.89 -11.87
N LYS A 120 2.70 -6.05 -13.20
CA LYS A 120 1.41 -5.99 -13.91
C LYS A 120 0.43 -7.07 -13.42
N MET A 121 0.92 -8.27 -13.09
CA MET A 121 0.08 -9.32 -12.51
C MET A 121 -0.36 -8.97 -11.08
N GLY A 122 0.54 -8.43 -10.26
CA GLY A 122 0.22 -7.91 -8.93
C GLY A 122 -0.85 -6.82 -8.96
N MET A 123 -0.76 -5.87 -9.89
CA MET A 123 -1.74 -4.80 -10.03
C MET A 123 -3.11 -5.34 -10.47
N LYS A 124 -3.13 -6.36 -11.34
CA LYS A 124 -4.38 -7.05 -11.70
C LYS A 124 -4.99 -7.81 -10.52
N ALA A 125 -4.17 -8.44 -9.68
CA ALA A 125 -4.64 -9.11 -8.47
C ALA A 125 -5.25 -8.12 -7.46
N LEU A 126 -4.63 -6.95 -7.32
CA LEU A 126 -5.14 -5.86 -6.49
C LEU A 126 -6.45 -5.30 -7.06
N HIS A 127 -6.53 -5.04 -8.37
CA HIS A 127 -7.76 -4.55 -9.02
C HIS A 127 -8.92 -5.49 -8.78
N LYS A 128 -8.73 -6.81 -8.97
CA LYS A 128 -9.74 -7.82 -8.65
C LYS A 128 -10.14 -7.81 -7.18
N SER A 129 -9.18 -7.58 -6.28
CA SER A 129 -9.47 -7.50 -4.84
C SER A 129 -10.29 -6.26 -4.48
N PHE A 130 -10.07 -5.13 -5.17
CA PHE A 130 -10.94 -3.95 -5.05
C PHE A 130 -12.35 -4.26 -5.56
N GLU A 131 -12.50 -4.91 -6.71
CA GLU A 131 -13.82 -5.33 -7.22
C GLU A 131 -14.56 -6.22 -6.20
N GLU A 132 -13.86 -7.16 -5.58
CA GLU A 132 -14.39 -8.01 -4.50
C GLU A 132 -14.82 -7.17 -3.28
N ALA A 133 -13.99 -6.22 -2.84
CA ALA A 133 -14.29 -5.34 -1.71
C ALA A 133 -15.48 -4.43 -1.98
N THR A 134 -15.54 -3.79 -3.15
CA THR A 134 -16.66 -2.98 -3.60
C THR A 134 -17.95 -3.79 -3.65
N ALA A 135 -17.91 -5.03 -4.14
CA ALA A 135 -19.10 -5.89 -4.17
C ALA A 135 -19.60 -6.23 -2.76
N VAL A 136 -18.70 -6.51 -1.82
CA VAL A 136 -19.04 -6.76 -0.41
C VAL A 136 -19.62 -5.52 0.25
N ALA A 137 -18.94 -4.36 0.13
CA ALA A 137 -19.41 -3.10 0.68
C ALA A 137 -20.79 -2.71 0.12
N ALA A 138 -20.98 -2.82 -1.19
CA ALA A 138 -22.26 -2.53 -1.84
C ALA A 138 -23.39 -3.46 -1.37
N LYS A 139 -23.07 -4.72 -1.08
CA LYS A 139 -24.05 -5.67 -0.52
C LYS A 139 -24.44 -5.27 0.90
N LEU A 140 -23.47 -4.98 1.76
CA LEU A 140 -23.70 -4.55 3.14
C LEU A 140 -24.48 -3.22 3.20
N ASN A 141 -24.19 -2.30 2.28
CA ASN A 141 -24.86 -1.01 2.22
C ASN A 141 -26.35 -1.15 1.85
N LYS A 142 -26.66 -2.08 0.95
CA LYS A 142 -28.04 -2.41 0.55
C LYS A 142 -28.80 -3.25 1.58
N ASP A 143 -28.12 -3.79 2.59
CA ASP A 143 -28.76 -4.60 3.62
C ASP A 143 -29.72 -3.73 4.46
N PRO A 144 -31.00 -4.09 4.60
CA PRO A 144 -31.94 -3.38 5.46
C PRO A 144 -31.56 -3.40 6.95
N SER A 145 -30.75 -4.37 7.39
CA SER A 145 -30.29 -4.49 8.78
C SER A 145 -29.11 -3.59 9.13
N SER A 146 -28.40 -3.06 8.13
CA SER A 146 -27.33 -2.07 8.34
C SER A 146 -27.90 -0.76 8.86
N SER A 147 -27.31 -0.22 9.93
CA SER A 147 -27.69 1.09 10.47
C SER A 147 -27.30 2.22 9.52
N ALA A 148 -27.89 3.41 9.70
CA ALA A 148 -27.55 4.58 8.89
C ALA A 148 -26.05 4.91 8.98
N VAL A 149 -25.48 4.91 10.18
CA VAL A 149 -24.04 5.17 10.40
C VAL A 149 -23.16 4.16 9.66
N VAL A 150 -23.53 2.86 9.67
CA VAL A 150 -22.80 1.84 8.91
C VAL A 150 -22.89 2.10 7.41
N LYS A 151 -24.05 2.53 6.90
CA LYS A 151 -24.23 2.84 5.48
C LYS A 151 -23.41 4.05 5.05
N ASP A 152 -23.38 5.09 5.85
CA ASP A 152 -22.57 6.29 5.59
C ASP A 152 -21.07 5.93 5.51
N SER A 153 -20.55 5.13 6.45
CA SER A 153 -19.16 4.63 6.39
C SER A 153 -18.92 3.74 5.17
N LEU A 154 -19.89 2.89 4.79
CA LEU A 154 -19.79 2.05 3.59
C LEU A 154 -19.81 2.87 2.29
N ASP A 155 -20.53 3.99 2.24
CA ASP A 155 -20.51 4.91 1.10
C ASP A 155 -19.10 5.52 0.94
N THR A 156 -18.45 5.93 2.04
CA THR A 156 -17.05 6.37 2.01
C THR A 156 -16.10 5.26 1.51
N CYS A 157 -16.31 4.01 1.93
CA CYS A 157 -15.54 2.88 1.41
C CYS A 157 -15.73 2.69 -0.09
N LEU A 158 -16.97 2.79 -0.59
CA LEU A 158 -17.26 2.64 -2.02
C LEU A 158 -16.58 3.72 -2.86
N GLU A 159 -16.62 4.98 -2.42
CA GLU A 159 -15.93 6.10 -3.08
C GLU A 159 -14.40 5.94 -3.04
N SER A 160 -13.86 5.49 -1.90
CA SER A 160 -12.43 5.25 -1.73
C SER A 160 -11.94 4.11 -2.62
N PHE A 161 -12.68 3.00 -2.70
CA PHE A 161 -12.32 1.88 -3.57
C PHE A 161 -12.42 2.22 -5.05
N ASP A 162 -13.40 3.03 -5.47
CA ASP A 162 -13.49 3.52 -6.85
C ASP A 162 -12.28 4.38 -7.21
N SER A 163 -11.89 5.29 -6.32
CA SER A 163 -10.67 6.10 -6.46
C SER A 163 -9.42 5.23 -6.54
N GLY A 164 -9.31 4.22 -5.67
CA GLY A 164 -8.20 3.26 -5.69
C GLY A 164 -8.12 2.44 -6.97
N MET A 165 -9.25 2.03 -7.54
CA MET A 165 -9.28 1.36 -8.84
C MET A 165 -8.89 2.32 -9.98
N SER A 166 -9.31 3.58 -9.94
CA SER A 166 -8.93 4.59 -10.92
C SER A 166 -7.42 4.82 -10.93
N ASP A 167 -6.82 5.07 -9.78
CA ASP A 167 -5.37 5.29 -9.66
C ASP A 167 -4.58 4.03 -10.05
N LEU A 168 -5.06 2.84 -9.69
CA LEU A 168 -4.43 1.59 -10.10
C LEU A 168 -4.49 1.37 -11.62
N ASN A 169 -5.57 1.79 -12.29
CA ASN A 169 -5.66 1.77 -13.74
C ASN A 169 -4.68 2.76 -14.38
N ASP A 170 -4.52 3.94 -13.80
CA ASP A 170 -3.53 4.92 -14.21
C ASP A 170 -2.09 4.39 -14.00
N ALA A 171 -1.83 3.64 -12.94
CA ALA A 171 -0.57 2.94 -12.71
C ALA A 171 -0.28 1.88 -13.80
N LEU A 172 -1.30 1.11 -14.21
CA LEU A 172 -1.21 0.13 -15.30
C LEU A 172 -0.88 0.77 -16.67
N ILE A 173 -1.38 1.98 -16.90
CA ILE A 173 -1.02 2.79 -18.08
C ILE A 173 0.42 3.26 -17.95
N ALA A 174 0.78 3.87 -16.82
CA ALA A 174 2.10 4.44 -16.56
C ALA A 174 3.25 3.42 -16.69
N ILE A 175 3.08 2.22 -16.15
CA ILE A 175 4.08 1.13 -16.30
C ILE A 175 4.26 0.71 -17.77
N SER A 176 3.21 0.86 -18.60
CA SER A 176 3.24 0.48 -20.01
C SER A 176 3.89 1.57 -20.87
N SER A 177 3.83 2.82 -20.44
CA SER A 177 4.52 3.96 -21.06
C SER A 177 5.88 4.28 -20.44
N HIS A 178 6.37 3.46 -19.49
CA HIS A 178 7.61 3.69 -18.74
C HIS A 178 7.62 5.05 -18.00
N ASP A 179 6.45 5.53 -17.55
CA ASP A 179 6.34 6.73 -16.72
C ASP A 179 6.44 6.35 -15.24
N ILE A 180 7.66 6.44 -14.71
CA ILE A 180 8.00 5.89 -13.41
C ILE A 180 7.52 6.79 -12.27
N GLY A 181 7.56 8.10 -12.51
CA GLY A 181 7.05 9.10 -11.59
C GLY A 181 5.55 8.93 -11.40
N LYS A 182 4.79 8.77 -12.50
CA LYS A 182 3.36 8.51 -12.42
C LYS A 182 3.07 7.14 -11.78
N LEU A 183 3.77 6.07 -12.20
CA LEU A 183 3.60 4.74 -11.61
C LEU A 183 3.76 4.76 -10.09
N SER A 184 4.83 5.37 -9.58
CA SER A 184 5.09 5.46 -8.14
C SER A 184 4.03 6.30 -7.43
N THR A 185 3.64 7.44 -8.01
CA THR A 185 2.63 8.32 -7.41
C THR A 185 1.29 7.60 -7.28
N MET A 186 0.83 6.94 -8.33
CA MET A 186 -0.47 6.25 -8.35
C MET A 186 -0.49 5.03 -7.43
N LEU A 187 0.58 4.24 -7.37
CA LEU A 187 0.66 3.12 -6.43
C LEU A 187 0.73 3.58 -4.97
N SER A 188 1.42 4.68 -4.69
CA SER A 188 1.45 5.30 -3.36
C SER A 188 0.12 5.92 -2.95
N ALA A 189 -0.70 6.38 -3.90
CA ALA A 189 -2.07 6.80 -3.61
C ALA A 189 -2.97 5.57 -3.38
N THR A 190 -2.83 4.54 -4.20
CA THR A 190 -3.64 3.32 -4.12
C THR A 190 -3.63 2.67 -2.73
N ILE A 191 -2.50 2.72 -2.01
CA ILE A 191 -2.36 2.13 -0.67
C ILE A 191 -3.21 2.83 0.40
N THR A 192 -3.59 4.10 0.21
CA THR A 192 -4.28 4.90 1.24
C THR A 192 -5.78 4.68 1.26
N TYR A 193 -6.37 4.24 0.15
CA TYR A 193 -7.83 4.13 0.03
C TYR A 193 -8.48 3.07 0.94
N PRO A 194 -7.87 1.89 1.18
CA PRO A 194 -8.38 0.97 2.20
C PRO A 194 -8.31 1.55 3.61
N ASP A 195 -7.26 2.34 3.90
CA ASP A 195 -7.12 2.99 5.20
C ASP A 195 -8.20 4.07 5.38
N THR A 196 -8.55 4.84 4.34
CA THR A 196 -9.69 5.78 4.37
C THR A 196 -11.02 5.08 4.66
N CYS A 197 -11.23 3.86 4.12
CA CYS A 197 -12.41 3.07 4.46
C CYS A 197 -12.41 2.65 5.95
N GLU A 198 -11.29 2.16 6.47
CA GLU A 198 -11.19 1.79 7.89
C GLU A 198 -11.38 3.01 8.82
N GLU A 199 -10.81 4.16 8.46
CA GLU A 199 -10.97 5.43 9.19
C GLU A 199 -12.44 5.86 9.27
N ALA A 200 -13.21 5.70 8.18
CA ALA A 200 -14.63 6.02 8.15
C ALA A 200 -15.45 5.23 9.20
N PHE A 201 -15.00 4.03 9.58
CA PHE A 201 -15.59 3.27 10.70
C PHE A 201 -14.96 3.63 12.04
N ALA A 202 -13.64 3.84 12.10
CA ALA A 202 -12.91 4.14 13.34
C ALA A 202 -13.32 5.48 13.96
N GLU A 203 -13.78 6.43 13.14
CA GLU A 203 -14.35 7.71 13.61
C GLU A 203 -15.70 7.54 14.32
N GLN A 204 -16.37 6.40 14.15
CA GLN A 204 -17.68 6.11 14.74
C GLN A 204 -17.51 5.39 16.09
N PRO A 205 -17.94 5.99 17.22
CA PRO A 205 -17.72 5.41 18.54
C PRO A 205 -18.37 4.03 18.71
N GLY A 206 -17.54 3.02 19.01
CA GLY A 206 -18.00 1.66 19.29
C GLY A 206 -18.45 0.87 18.07
N LEU A 207 -18.07 1.30 16.86
CA LEU A 207 -18.39 0.61 15.62
C LEU A 207 -17.15 -0.14 15.09
N ASP A 208 -17.26 -1.45 14.96
CA ASP A 208 -16.25 -2.26 14.27
C ASP A 208 -16.54 -2.27 12.76
N SER A 209 -15.49 -2.08 11.95
CA SER A 209 -15.58 -2.16 10.49
C SER A 209 -15.90 -3.59 10.04
N PRO A 210 -17.00 -3.82 9.30
CA PRO A 210 -17.24 -5.09 8.62
C PRO A 210 -16.31 -5.30 7.41
N MET A 211 -15.57 -4.28 7.00
CA MET A 211 -14.65 -4.30 5.84
C MET A 211 -13.19 -4.58 6.22
N LYS A 212 -12.85 -4.51 7.52
CA LYS A 212 -11.49 -4.59 8.06
C LYS A 212 -10.55 -5.62 7.43
N GLU A 213 -11.00 -6.86 7.24
CA GLU A 213 -10.13 -7.90 6.65
C GLU A 213 -9.93 -7.70 5.14
N MET A 214 -10.95 -7.17 4.44
CA MET A 214 -10.81 -6.77 3.05
C MET A 214 -9.86 -5.59 2.93
N ASP A 215 -9.98 -4.59 3.80
CA ASP A 215 -9.09 -3.43 3.81
C ASP A 215 -7.64 -3.85 4.05
N ARG A 216 -7.40 -4.72 5.05
CA ARG A 216 -6.08 -5.31 5.31
C ARG A 216 -5.52 -6.05 4.08
N LYS A 217 -6.35 -6.83 3.38
CA LYS A 217 -5.96 -7.52 2.15
C LYS A 217 -5.58 -6.53 1.06
N LEU A 218 -6.37 -5.46 0.86
CA LEU A 218 -6.09 -4.42 -0.12
C LEU A 218 -4.79 -3.68 0.20
N THR A 219 -4.59 -3.22 1.44
CA THR A 219 -3.36 -2.55 1.88
C THR A 219 -2.14 -3.44 1.68
N THR A 220 -2.24 -4.74 2.02
CA THR A 220 -1.16 -5.73 1.81
C THR A 220 -0.80 -5.83 0.33
N LEU A 221 -1.80 -5.98 -0.55
CA LEU A 221 -1.57 -6.09 -2.00
C LEU A 221 -1.05 -4.79 -2.61
N ALA A 222 -1.53 -3.63 -2.17
CA ALA A 222 -1.02 -2.33 -2.60
C ALA A 222 0.45 -2.14 -2.19
N SER A 223 0.80 -2.48 -0.95
CA SER A 223 2.18 -2.48 -0.46
C SER A 223 3.10 -3.38 -1.29
N ILE A 224 2.68 -4.61 -1.60
CA ILE A 224 3.41 -5.54 -2.49
C ILE A 224 3.69 -4.89 -3.85
N ASN A 225 2.69 -4.28 -4.47
CA ASN A 225 2.83 -3.63 -5.77
C ASN A 225 3.79 -2.44 -5.72
N LEU A 226 3.67 -1.59 -4.70
CA LEU A 226 4.56 -0.45 -4.51
C LEU A 226 6.01 -0.89 -4.31
N ALA A 227 6.26 -1.89 -3.46
CA ALA A 227 7.60 -2.43 -3.21
C ALA A 227 8.24 -3.02 -4.47
N ILE A 228 7.49 -3.80 -5.25
CA ILE A 228 8.00 -4.32 -6.53
C ILE A 228 8.31 -3.16 -7.48
N SER A 229 7.44 -2.14 -7.56
CA SER A 229 7.66 -0.98 -8.43
C SER A 229 8.94 -0.20 -8.09
N ALA A 230 9.25 -0.05 -6.80
CA ALA A 230 10.45 0.64 -6.32
C ALA A 230 11.74 -0.14 -6.63
N SER A 231 11.64 -1.45 -6.88
CA SER A 231 12.77 -2.31 -7.25
C SER A 231 13.08 -2.32 -8.75
N LEU A 232 12.26 -1.66 -9.57
CA LEU A 232 12.43 -1.65 -11.02
C LEU A 232 13.58 -0.72 -11.42
N TYR A 233 14.55 -1.27 -12.14
CA TYR A 233 15.60 -0.52 -12.80
C TYR A 233 15.16 -0.19 -14.23
N TRP A 234 14.99 1.10 -14.50
CA TRP A 234 14.61 1.61 -15.81
C TRP A 234 15.85 2.14 -16.51
N THR A 235 16.29 1.46 -17.58
CA THR A 235 17.42 1.84 -18.44
C THR A 235 16.94 2.25 -19.81
#